data_AF-A0A3B0C9A7-F1
#
_entry.id   AF-A0A3B0C9A7-F1
#
_cell.length_a   1.000
_cell.length_b   1.000
_cell.length_c   1.000
_cell.angle_alpha   90.00
_cell.angle_beta   90.00
_cell.angle_gamma   90.00
#
_symmetry.space_group_name_H-M   'P 1'
#
loop_
_entity.id
_entity.type
_entity.pdbx_description
1 polymer ?
#
loop_
_entity_poly.entity_id
_entity_poly.type
_entity_poly.pdbx_seq_one_letter_code
_entity_poly.pdbx_strand_id
1 'polypeptide(L)'
;MQSTQDVIMGLGMILGLVTITFIIAKYTYQVKKAMIDRGLTSKTPNEKLRYLDIGGILLGLGIGLIVSSIFTTMDLSEDTMDLLVWGTILIFGSFGLALAHFIRRKLES
;
A
#
# COMPACT_ATOMS: atom_id res chain seq x y z
N MET A 1 -23.78 12.76 18.74
CA MET A 1 -23.92 11.54 17.91
C MET A 1 -22.79 11.40 16.88
N GLN A 2 -22.21 12.49 16.36
CA GLN A 2 -21.03 12.46 15.47
C GLN A 2 -19.81 11.71 16.05
N SER A 3 -19.44 11.99 17.31
CA SER A 3 -18.22 11.41 17.91
C SER A 3 -18.21 9.89 17.99
N THR A 4 -19.37 9.23 18.12
CA THR A 4 -19.43 7.76 18.19
C THR A 4 -19.19 7.13 16.82
N GLN A 5 -19.66 7.78 15.75
CA GLN A 5 -19.49 7.30 14.38
C GLN A 5 -18.03 7.41 13.92
N ASP A 6 -17.36 8.53 14.25
CA ASP A 6 -15.95 8.74 13.90
C ASP A 6 -15.04 7.72 14.60
N VAL A 7 -15.33 7.40 15.86
CA VAL A 7 -14.61 6.37 16.63
C VAL A 7 -14.82 4.99 16.01
N ILE A 8 -16.03 4.64 15.61
CA ILE A 8 -16.33 3.35 14.97
C ILE A 8 -15.60 3.22 13.62
N MET A 9 -15.60 4.29 12.81
CA MET A 9 -14.95 4.29 11.51
C MET A 9 -13.42 4.18 11.65
N GLY A 10 -12.83 4.91 12.60
CA GLY A 10 -11.40 4.81 12.93
C GLY A 10 -11.01 3.42 13.45
N LEU A 11 -11.84 2.81 14.31
CA LEU A 11 -11.59 1.46 14.82
C LEU A 11 -11.64 0.42 13.70
N GLY A 12 -12.61 0.54 12.79
CA GLY A 12 -12.75 -0.33 11.62
C GLY A 12 -11.52 -0.27 10.70
N MET A 13 -10.96 0.92 10.50
CA MET A 13 -9.77 1.10 9.68
C MET A 13 -8.53 0.43 10.29
N ILE A 14 -8.31 0.58 11.60
CA ILE A 14 -7.19 -0.05 12.32
C ILE A 14 -7.33 -1.58 12.30
N LEU A 15 -8.52 -2.11 12.60
CA LEU A 15 -8.79 -3.54 12.55
C LEU A 15 -8.57 -4.12 11.15
N GLY A 16 -8.98 -3.41 10.11
CA GLY A 16 -8.75 -3.78 8.72
C GLY A 16 -7.26 -3.89 8.40
N LEU A 17 -6.48 -2.85 8.75
CA LEU A 17 -5.02 -2.84 8.57
C LEU A 17 -4.35 -4.02 9.29
N VAL A 18 -4.66 -4.22 10.57
CA VAL A 18 -4.10 -5.32 11.37
C VAL A 18 -4.43 -6.67 10.75
N THR A 19 -5.67 -6.87 10.30
CA THR A 19 -6.11 -8.13 9.69
C THR A 19 -5.36 -8.41 8.38
N ILE A 20 -5.23 -7.40 7.51
CA ILE A 20 -4.50 -7.51 6.25
C ILE A 20 -3.02 -7.84 6.52
N THR A 21 -2.37 -7.10 7.41
CA THR A 21 -0.97 -7.36 7.78
C THR A 21 -0.79 -8.75 8.37
N PHE A 22 -1.71 -9.20 9.22
CA PHE A 22 -1.70 -10.54 9.80
C PHE A 22 -1.83 -11.63 8.72
N ILE A 23 -2.73 -11.46 7.75
CA ILE A 23 -2.90 -12.40 6.64
C ILE A 23 -1.60 -12.48 5.81
N ILE A 24 -1.03 -11.34 5.43
CA ILE A 24 0.21 -11.27 4.64
C ILE A 24 1.37 -11.93 5.40
N ALA A 25 1.52 -11.62 6.70
CA ALA A 25 2.56 -12.19 7.56
C ALA A 25 2.40 -13.72 7.67
N LYS A 26 1.19 -14.20 7.92
CA LYS A 26 0.88 -15.64 7.99
C LYS A 26 1.19 -16.34 6.67
N TYR A 27 0.82 -15.74 5.54
CA TYR A 27 1.07 -16.32 4.22
C TYR A 27 2.58 -16.35 3.90
N THR A 28 3.28 -15.26 4.16
CA THR A 28 4.72 -15.13 3.97
C THR A 28 5.48 -16.15 4.82
N TYR A 29 5.05 -16.38 6.06
CA TYR A 29 5.63 -17.37 6.95
C TYR A 29 5.45 -18.80 6.40
N GLN A 30 4.25 -19.15 5.94
CA GLN A 30 3.99 -20.47 5.36
C GLN A 30 4.80 -20.69 4.08
N VAL A 31 4.94 -19.68 3.23
CA VAL A 31 5.75 -19.76 2.01
C VAL A 31 7.23 -19.94 2.35
N LYS A 32 7.78 -19.16 3.31
CA LYS A 32 9.16 -19.32 3.77
C LYS A 32 9.41 -20.69 4.39
N LYS A 33 8.48 -21.18 5.21
CA LYS A 33 8.57 -22.52 5.81
C LYS A 33 8.58 -23.61 4.73
N ALA A 34 7.66 -23.54 3.76
CA ALA A 34 7.60 -24.49 2.64
C ALA A 34 8.84 -24.44 1.73
N MET A 35 9.52 -23.29 1.61
CA MET A 35 10.78 -23.18 0.87
C MET A 35 11.95 -23.84 1.61
N ILE A 36 12.02 -23.67 2.94
CA ILE A 36 13.04 -24.29 3.79
C ILE A 36 12.87 -25.82 3.77
N ASP A 37 11.63 -26.31 3.91
CA ASP A 37 11.33 -27.76 3.87
C ASP A 37 11.66 -28.41 2.50
N ARG A 38 11.77 -27.60 1.44
CA ARG A 38 12.16 -28.03 0.09
C ARG A 38 13.65 -27.83 -0.23
N GLY A 39 14.45 -27.37 0.73
CA GLY A 39 15.89 -27.13 0.56
C GLY A 39 16.24 -25.94 -0.36
N LEU A 40 15.26 -25.10 -0.70
CA LEU A 40 15.48 -23.91 -1.53
C LEU A 40 16.03 -22.79 -0.65
N THR A 41 17.31 -22.46 -0.82
CA THR A 41 17.91 -21.30 -0.14
C THR A 41 17.19 -20.03 -0.61
N SER A 42 16.74 -19.22 0.34
CA SER A 42 16.11 -17.94 0.02
C SER A 42 17.13 -17.06 -0.68
N LYS A 43 16.98 -16.92 -2.00
CA LYS A 43 17.77 -15.97 -2.80
C LYS A 43 17.70 -14.62 -2.10
N THR A 44 18.85 -14.16 -1.61
CA THR A 44 19.02 -12.88 -0.90
C THR A 44 18.24 -11.78 -1.62
N PRO A 45 17.50 -10.91 -0.91
CA PRO A 45 16.75 -9.84 -1.56
C PRO A 45 17.75 -8.99 -2.37
N ASN A 46 17.64 -9.11 -3.69
CA ASN A 46 18.50 -8.43 -4.64
C ASN A 46 18.32 -6.92 -4.44
N GLU A 47 19.36 -6.20 -4.00
CA GLU A 47 19.28 -4.77 -3.63
C GLU A 47 18.67 -3.91 -4.74
N LYS A 48 18.87 -4.32 -6.00
CA LYS A 48 18.26 -3.71 -7.20
C LYS A 48 16.73 -3.68 -7.16
N LEU A 49 16.11 -4.69 -6.56
CA LEU A 49 14.65 -4.80 -6.44
C LEU A 49 14.10 -3.88 -5.35
N ARG A 50 14.89 -3.60 -4.31
CA ARG A 50 14.51 -2.64 -3.26
C ARG A 50 14.42 -1.21 -3.80
N TYR A 51 15.27 -0.86 -4.77
CA TYR A 51 15.23 0.43 -5.44
C TYR A 51 13.99 0.59 -6.34
N LEU A 52 13.50 -0.50 -6.93
CA LEU A 52 12.31 -0.53 -7.76
C LEU A 52 11.03 -0.36 -6.93
N ASP A 53 10.98 -0.98 -5.75
CA ASP A 53 9.88 -0.80 -4.79
C ASP A 53 9.80 0.66 -4.30
N ILE A 54 10.94 1.27 -3.94
CA ILE A 54 10.99 2.68 -3.52
C ILE A 54 10.60 3.62 -4.67
N GLY A 55 11.09 3.36 -5.88
CA GLY A 55 10.75 4.17 -7.07
C GLY A 55 9.26 4.11 -7.41
N GLY A 56 8.63 2.93 -7.29
CA GLY A 56 7.19 2.77 -7.50
C GLY A 56 6.35 3.48 -6.45
N ILE A 57 6.75 3.43 -5.19
CA ILE A 57 6.09 4.21 -4.12
C ILE A 57 6.21 5.71 -4.42
N LEU A 58 7.41 6.20 -4.76
CA LEU A 58 7.66 7.62 -5.01
C LEU A 58 6.87 8.14 -6.22
N LEU A 59 6.79 7.35 -7.30
CA LEU A 59 5.97 7.67 -8.47
C LEU A 59 4.48 7.65 -8.17
N GLY A 60 4.00 6.64 -7.44
CA GLY A 60 2.61 6.55 -7.01
C GLY A 60 2.20 7.73 -6.14
N LEU A 61 3.01 8.08 -5.14
CA LEU A 61 2.82 9.25 -4.29
C LEU A 61 2.83 10.56 -5.09
N GLY A 62 3.79 10.72 -6.00
CA GLY A 62 3.89 11.91 -6.86
C GLY A 62 2.64 12.11 -7.72
N ILE A 63 2.15 11.05 -8.36
CA ILE A 63 0.91 11.11 -9.16
C ILE A 63 -0.31 11.38 -8.26
N GLY A 64 -0.38 10.71 -7.11
CA GLY A 64 -1.46 10.92 -6.12
C GLY A 64 -1.56 12.36 -5.65
N LEU A 65 -0.41 13.02 -5.40
CA LEU A 65 -0.37 14.44 -5.00
C LEU A 65 -0.82 15.38 -6.13
N ILE A 66 -0.44 15.11 -7.38
CA ILE A 66 -0.89 15.90 -8.54
C ILE A 66 -2.40 15.80 -8.69
N VAL A 67 -2.94 14.58 -8.61
CA VAL A 67 -4.39 14.32 -8.70
C VAL A 67 -5.13 14.96 -7.53
N SER A 68 -4.56 14.89 -6.32
CA SER A 68 -5.12 15.55 -5.13
C SER A 68 -5.23 17.06 -5.28
N SER A 69 -4.25 17.71 -5.92
CA SER A 69 -4.27 19.16 -6.16
C SER A 69 -5.47 19.62 -7.00
N ILE A 70 -5.93 18.77 -7.93
CA ILE A 70 -7.11 19.05 -8.76
C ILE A 70 -8.38 19.06 -7.91
N PHE A 71 -8.50 18.15 -6.95
CA PHE A 71 -9.65 18.11 -6.04
C PHE A 71 -9.68 19.31 -5.09
N THR A 72 -8.52 19.82 -4.67
CA THR A 72 -8.42 21.03 -3.84
C THR A 72 -8.90 22.29 -4.57
N THR A 73 -8.84 22.32 -5.91
CA THR A 73 -9.35 23.44 -6.70
C THR A 73 -10.86 23.40 -6.98
N MET A 74 -11.54 22.31 -6.62
CA MET A 74 -12.99 22.20 -6.73
C MET A 74 -13.64 22.63 -5.42
N ASP A 75 -14.78 23.34 -5.50
CA ASP A 75 -15.54 23.89 -4.36
C ASP A 75 -16.29 22.77 -3.60
N LEU A 76 -15.53 21.85 -3.00
CA LEU A 76 -16.04 20.78 -2.14
C LEU A 76 -15.94 21.21 -0.67
N SER A 77 -16.84 20.66 0.15
CA SER A 77 -16.78 20.80 1.61
C SER A 77 -15.41 20.35 2.14
N GLU A 78 -14.86 21.10 3.12
CA GLU A 78 -13.54 20.85 3.74
C GLU A 78 -13.35 19.38 4.16
N ASP A 79 -14.33 18.78 4.84
CA ASP A 79 -14.27 17.38 5.28
C ASP A 79 -14.17 16.39 4.10
N THR A 80 -14.85 16.68 3.00
CA THR A 80 -14.82 15.82 1.80
C THR A 80 -13.50 15.98 1.05
N MET A 81 -12.97 17.20 1.02
CA MET A 81 -11.69 17.51 0.39
C MET A 81 -10.53 16.79 1.11
N ASP A 82 -10.48 16.87 2.44
CA ASP A 82 -9.47 16.17 3.24
C ASP A 82 -9.55 14.66 3.06
N LEU A 83 -10.75 14.08 3.09
CA LEU A 83 -10.93 12.65 2.87
C LEU A 83 -10.46 12.20 1.47
N LEU A 84 -10.73 13.00 0.43
CA LEU A 84 -10.30 12.73 -0.94
C LEU A 84 -8.78 12.86 -1.12
N VAL A 85 -8.16 13.87 -0.51
CA VAL A 85 -6.71 14.07 -0.52
C VAL A 85 -6.01 12.85 0.05
N TRP A 86 -6.38 12.43 1.26
CA TRP A 86 -5.79 11.25 1.90
C TRP A 86 -6.12 9.95 1.15
N GLY A 87 -7.35 9.83 0.66
CA GLY A 87 -7.78 8.66 -0.11
C GLY A 87 -6.99 8.48 -1.41
N THR A 88 -6.81 9.55 -2.18
CA THR A 88 -6.04 9.51 -3.44
C THR A 88 -4.57 9.20 -3.20
N ILE A 89 -3.95 9.80 -2.19
CA ILE A 89 -2.55 9.50 -1.82
C ILE A 89 -2.39 8.01 -1.47
N LEU A 90 -3.30 7.45 -0.65
CA LEU A 90 -3.24 6.04 -0.27
C LEU A 90 -3.48 5.11 -1.45
N ILE A 91 -4.46 5.40 -2.31
CA ILE A 91 -4.77 4.57 -3.49
C ILE A 91 -3.62 4.59 -4.49
N PHE A 92 -3.13 5.78 -4.87
CA PHE A 92 -2.06 5.91 -5.86
C PHE A 92 -0.71 5.43 -5.31
N GLY A 93 -0.41 5.64 -4.03
CA GLY A 93 0.78 5.08 -3.37
C GLY A 93 0.75 3.54 -3.36
N SER A 94 -0.40 2.94 -3.02
CA SER A 94 -0.58 1.48 -3.03
C SER A 94 -0.48 0.90 -4.44
N PHE A 95 -1.06 1.59 -5.43
CA PHE A 95 -1.01 1.18 -6.83
C PHE A 95 0.41 1.23 -7.40
N GLY A 96 1.16 2.29 -7.07
CA GLY A 96 2.58 2.43 -7.45
C GLY A 96 3.44 1.29 -6.89
N LEU A 97 3.19 0.87 -5.65
CA LEU A 97 3.87 -0.28 -5.04
C LEU A 97 3.45 -1.61 -5.72
N ALA A 98 2.16 -1.80 -6.03
CA ALA A 98 1.68 -2.99 -6.71
C ALA A 98 2.29 -3.13 -8.13
N LEU A 99 2.41 -2.02 -8.86
CA LEU A 99 3.09 -1.95 -10.16
C LEU A 99 4.57 -2.28 -10.04
N ALA A 100 5.28 -1.72 -9.06
CA ALA A 100 6.68 -2.06 -8.81
C ALA A 100 6.85 -3.56 -8.54
N HIS A 101 5.97 -4.15 -7.73
CA HIS A 101 5.99 -5.58 -7.46
C HIS A 101 5.72 -6.42 -8.72
N PHE A 102 4.82 -5.98 -9.59
CA PHE A 102 4.53 -6.67 -10.86
C PHE A 102 5.70 -6.58 -11.85
N ILE A 103 6.32 -5.42 -11.98
CA ILE A 103 7.51 -5.20 -12.83
C ILE A 103 8.68 -6.04 -12.32
N ARG A 104 8.89 -6.09 -10.99
CA ARG A 104 9.86 -6.97 -10.34
C ARG A 104 9.64 -8.44 -10.71
N ARG A 105 8.41 -8.93 -10.62
CA ARG A 105 8.06 -10.32 -10.94
C ARG A 105 8.28 -10.65 -12.43
N LYS A 106 8.13 -9.65 -13.31
CA LYS A 106 8.39 -9.80 -14.75
C LYS A 106 9.88 -9.77 -15.11
N LEU A 107 10.70 -9.05 -14.34
CA LEU A 107 12.16 -8.95 -14.51
C LEU A 107 12.94 -10.13 -13.91
N GLU A 108 12.36 -10.87 -12.96
CA GLU A 108 12.92 -12.10 -12.41
C GLU A 108 12.57 -13.36 -13.23
N SER A 109 11.73 -13.24 -14.28
CA SER A 109 11.40 -14.30 -15.25
C SER A 109 12.27 -14.24 -16.48
#